data_AF-A0A7Z8NPT1-F1
#
_entry.id   AF-A0A7Z8NPT1-F1
#
_cell.length_a   1.000
_cell.length_b   1.000
_cell.length_c   1.000
_cell.angle_alpha   90.00
_cell.angle_beta   90.00
_cell.angle_gamma   90.00
#
_symmetry.space_group_name_H-M   'P 1'
#
loop_
_entity.id
_entity.type
_entity.pdbx_description
1 polymer ?
#
loop_
_entity_poly.entity_id
_entity_poly.type
_entity_poly.pdbx_seq_one_letter_code
_entity_poly.pdbx_strand_id
1 'polypeptide(L)'
;MPPTAGPGTTGLHPAGAEARAARRDRRRAGIALAIVLPALVAGGCGPESVLPPVAEVADGGPDCLAADVLWSLGLTPPQGYARPGTRPGAVPVDVEPVAVVQCLGPFDLPVTMAGPQPRQTLPTLAPSAADRVVPAPDAELPLVVGTPAPVEPPGTSAPGPVPDQPAATVVEAELRGDLGPLLAALARPSHRPAPGQPCPAIWQSQPVIFLVDAEGRAVRARWPTDACGFLLDGVTRPLDALEVVRETPRTAPDA
;
A
#
# COMPACT_ATOMS: atom_id res chain seq x y z
N MET A 1 33.72 -40.92 25.36
CA MET A 1 32.46 -41.68 25.44
C MET A 1 31.37 -40.85 24.77
N PRO A 2 30.89 -41.25 23.58
CA PRO A 2 29.81 -40.56 22.87
C PRO A 2 28.43 -41.09 23.31
N PRO A 3 27.37 -40.26 23.37
CA PRO A 3 26.01 -40.75 23.51
C PRO A 3 25.39 -41.12 22.16
N THR A 4 24.75 -42.27 22.17
CA THR A 4 24.08 -42.97 21.07
C THR A 4 22.75 -42.31 20.70
N ALA A 5 22.54 -42.06 19.40
CA ALA A 5 21.27 -41.63 18.84
C ALA A 5 20.27 -42.81 18.80
N GLY A 6 19.05 -42.59 19.30
CA GLY A 6 17.93 -43.53 19.22
C GLY A 6 17.01 -43.21 18.03
N PRO A 7 16.40 -44.22 17.36
CA PRO A 7 15.47 -44.02 16.26
C PRO A 7 14.07 -43.65 16.77
N GLY A 8 13.62 -42.44 16.44
CA GLY A 8 12.27 -41.95 16.71
C GLY A 8 11.26 -42.47 15.68
N THR A 9 10.34 -43.28 16.18
CA THR A 9 9.17 -43.89 15.53
C THR A 9 8.33 -42.94 14.69
N THR A 10 8.10 -43.36 13.45
CA THR A 10 7.05 -42.91 12.52
C THR A 10 5.67 -43.19 13.11
N GLY A 11 5.00 -42.15 13.60
CA GLY A 11 3.57 -42.19 13.93
C GLY A 11 2.73 -41.88 12.68
N LEU A 12 2.26 -42.94 12.00
CA LEU A 12 1.14 -42.84 11.07
C LEU A 12 -0.12 -42.44 11.86
N HIS A 13 -0.63 -41.22 11.64
CA HIS A 13 -1.95 -40.84 12.13
C HIS A 13 -3.01 -41.16 11.06
N PRO A 14 -4.01 -42.01 11.35
CA PRO A 14 -5.06 -42.34 10.39
C PRO A 14 -6.03 -41.18 10.18
N ALA A 15 -6.51 -41.12 8.94
CA ALA A 15 -7.56 -40.26 8.42
C ALA A 15 -8.81 -40.23 9.31
N GLY A 16 -9.12 -39.05 9.84
CA GLY A 16 -10.44 -38.70 10.38
C GLY A 16 -11.40 -38.33 9.26
N ALA A 17 -11.87 -39.33 8.52
CA ALA A 17 -12.95 -39.21 7.55
C ALA A 17 -14.31 -39.44 8.23
N GLU A 18 -14.72 -38.57 9.16
CA GLU A 18 -16.03 -38.75 9.83
C GLU A 18 -16.58 -37.45 10.45
N ALA A 19 -16.94 -36.48 9.60
CA ALA A 19 -17.81 -35.36 9.99
C ALA A 19 -18.60 -34.76 8.81
N ARG A 20 -18.95 -35.58 7.81
CA ARG A 20 -19.83 -35.21 6.69
C ARG A 20 -21.18 -35.93 6.78
N ALA A 21 -21.94 -35.71 7.84
CA ALA A 21 -23.28 -36.30 7.95
C ALA A 21 -24.23 -35.59 8.94
N ALA A 22 -24.30 -34.26 8.97
CA ALA A 22 -25.40 -33.57 9.67
C ALA A 22 -25.45 -32.07 9.33
N ARG A 23 -26.10 -31.68 8.23
CA ARG A 23 -26.77 -30.36 8.04
C ARG A 23 -27.42 -30.20 6.66
N ARG A 24 -28.04 -31.27 6.15
CA ARG A 24 -29.02 -31.20 5.04
C ARG A 24 -30.42 -31.39 5.65
N ASP A 25 -30.98 -30.36 6.30
CA ASP A 25 -32.43 -30.34 6.55
C ASP A 25 -32.98 -28.96 6.98
N ARG A 26 -32.95 -27.97 6.07
CA ARG A 26 -33.78 -26.75 6.18
C ARG A 26 -34.32 -26.31 4.83
N ARG A 27 -34.98 -27.22 4.13
CA ARG A 27 -35.90 -26.87 3.05
C ARG A 27 -37.32 -27.22 3.49
N ARG A 28 -38.24 -26.27 3.26
CA ARG A 28 -39.72 -26.40 3.27
C ARG A 28 -40.47 -25.93 4.52
N ALA A 29 -40.53 -24.61 4.68
CA ALA A 29 -41.75 -23.85 4.96
C ALA A 29 -41.50 -22.45 4.36
N GLY A 30 -42.21 -21.94 3.36
CA GLY A 30 -43.61 -22.15 3.01
C GLY A 30 -44.45 -20.95 3.44
N ILE A 31 -44.06 -19.71 3.09
CA ILE A 31 -44.93 -18.53 3.16
C ILE A 31 -44.69 -17.67 1.93
N ALA A 32 -45.60 -17.80 0.96
CA ALA A 32 -45.77 -16.86 -0.13
C ALA A 32 -46.51 -15.63 0.42
N LEU A 33 -45.77 -14.53 0.66
CA LEU A 33 -46.35 -13.23 0.95
C LEU A 33 -46.10 -12.33 -0.27
N ALA A 34 -47.05 -12.37 -1.20
CA ALA A 34 -47.10 -11.44 -2.33
C ALA A 34 -47.57 -10.06 -1.82
N ILE A 35 -46.62 -9.24 -1.37
CA ILE A 35 -46.86 -7.82 -1.13
C ILE A 35 -46.59 -7.09 -2.45
N VAL A 36 -47.68 -6.75 -3.15
CA VAL A 36 -47.68 -5.78 -4.26
C VAL A 36 -47.50 -4.39 -3.64
N LEU A 37 -46.27 -3.91 -3.55
CA LEU A 37 -45.98 -2.55 -3.11
C LEU A 37 -45.98 -1.62 -4.34
N PRO A 38 -46.83 -0.57 -4.38
CA PRO A 38 -46.88 0.36 -5.50
C PRO A 38 -45.60 1.19 -5.55
N ALA A 39 -45.06 1.29 -6.75
CA ALA A 39 -43.85 2.03 -7.11
C ALA A 39 -44.01 3.53 -6.85
N LEU A 40 -43.54 4.01 -5.71
CA LEU A 40 -43.21 5.42 -5.46
C LEU A 40 -41.76 5.67 -5.90
N VAL A 41 -41.55 5.74 -7.21
CA VAL A 41 -40.30 6.23 -7.81
C VAL A 41 -40.39 7.76 -7.85
N ALA A 42 -40.30 8.39 -6.69
CA ALA A 42 -40.02 9.82 -6.61
C ALA A 42 -38.50 9.99 -6.76
N GLY A 43 -38.08 10.53 -7.91
CA GLY A 43 -36.69 10.81 -8.26
C GLY A 43 -36.04 11.81 -7.30
N GLY A 44 -35.43 11.29 -6.24
CA GLY A 44 -34.52 12.06 -5.41
C GLY A 44 -33.20 12.28 -6.16
N CYS A 45 -32.98 13.49 -6.64
CA CYS A 45 -31.64 13.99 -7.01
C CYS A 45 -30.79 14.15 -5.74
N GLY A 46 -30.46 13.04 -5.07
CA GLY A 46 -29.38 13.01 -4.10
C GLY A 46 -28.04 12.94 -4.83
N PRO A 47 -26.95 13.51 -4.29
CA PRO A 47 -25.63 13.28 -4.83
C PRO A 47 -25.38 11.78 -4.84
N GLU A 48 -25.28 11.22 -6.04
CA GLU A 48 -25.19 9.78 -6.29
C GLU A 48 -23.95 9.24 -5.58
N SER A 49 -24.10 8.67 -4.38
CA SER A 49 -22.99 8.03 -3.68
C SER A 49 -22.64 6.77 -4.45
N VAL A 50 -21.58 6.82 -5.27
CA VAL A 50 -21.10 5.63 -6.00
C VAL A 50 -20.20 4.93 -5.03
N LEU A 51 -20.67 3.77 -4.58
CA LEU A 51 -19.83 2.79 -3.91
C LEU A 51 -18.56 2.58 -4.74
N PRO A 52 -17.38 2.51 -4.13
CA PRO A 52 -16.16 2.23 -4.87
C PRO A 52 -16.31 0.90 -5.62
N PRO A 53 -15.60 0.72 -6.75
CA PRO A 53 -15.57 -0.58 -7.42
C PRO A 53 -15.16 -1.66 -6.42
N VAL A 54 -15.75 -2.85 -6.57
CA VAL A 54 -15.39 -4.01 -5.76
C VAL A 54 -13.90 -4.33 -5.96
N ALA A 55 -13.20 -4.60 -4.86
CA ALA A 55 -11.80 -4.99 -4.89
C ALA A 55 -11.63 -6.33 -5.61
N GLU A 56 -10.51 -6.49 -6.30
CA GLU A 56 -10.12 -7.78 -6.86
C GLU A 56 -9.61 -8.70 -5.75
N VAL A 57 -10.01 -9.98 -5.81
CA VAL A 57 -9.58 -11.02 -4.88
C VAL A 57 -8.36 -11.72 -5.46
N ALA A 58 -7.24 -11.72 -4.74
CA ALA A 58 -6.07 -12.54 -5.05
C ALA A 58 -6.15 -13.87 -4.32
N ASP A 59 -6.18 -14.97 -5.08
CA ASP A 59 -6.11 -16.32 -4.52
C ASP A 59 -4.72 -16.66 -3.94
N GLY A 60 -3.68 -15.92 -4.32
CA GLY A 60 -2.30 -16.11 -3.86
C GLY A 60 -1.92 -15.39 -2.56
N GLY A 61 -2.89 -14.75 -1.90
CA GLY A 61 -2.65 -13.93 -0.70
C GLY A 61 -2.16 -12.50 -1.01
N PRO A 62 -1.71 -11.76 0.01
CA PRO A 62 -1.29 -10.36 -0.15
C PRO A 62 0.02 -10.27 -0.94
N ASP A 63 0.14 -9.27 -1.79
CA ASP A 63 1.34 -9.03 -2.61
C ASP A 63 1.91 -7.64 -2.35
N CYS A 64 2.75 -7.52 -1.32
CA CYS A 64 3.39 -6.26 -0.96
C CYS A 64 4.54 -5.85 -1.89
N LEU A 65 4.93 -6.71 -2.83
CA LEU A 65 5.95 -6.41 -3.83
C LEU A 65 5.35 -6.03 -5.18
N ALA A 66 4.03 -6.02 -5.34
CA ALA A 66 3.37 -5.53 -6.54
C ALA A 66 3.80 -4.09 -6.88
N ALA A 67 4.00 -3.81 -8.17
CA ALA A 67 4.59 -2.54 -8.62
C ALA A 67 3.78 -1.31 -8.17
N ASP A 68 2.46 -1.39 -8.20
CA ASP A 68 1.56 -0.31 -7.74
C ASP A 68 1.52 -0.18 -6.20
N VAL A 69 1.79 -1.26 -5.46
CA VAL A 69 1.97 -1.22 -4.01
C VAL A 69 3.28 -0.52 -3.67
N LEU A 70 4.38 -0.90 -4.31
CA LEU A 70 5.68 -0.23 -4.14
C LEU A 70 5.57 1.27 -4.41
N TRP A 71 4.93 1.66 -5.51
CA TRP A 71 4.67 3.07 -5.80
C TRP A 71 3.86 3.79 -4.70
N SER A 72 2.86 3.11 -4.14
CA SER A 72 2.04 3.66 -3.05
C SER A 72 2.84 3.87 -1.75
N LEU A 73 3.90 3.08 -1.55
CA LEU A 73 4.84 3.19 -0.44
C LEU A 73 5.97 4.20 -0.71
N GLY A 74 5.94 4.91 -1.84
CA GLY A 74 7.00 5.83 -2.24
C GLY A 74 8.29 5.13 -2.69
N LEU A 75 8.22 3.86 -3.06
CA LEU A 75 9.32 3.07 -3.60
C LEU A 75 9.23 3.03 -5.13
N THR A 76 10.37 3.17 -5.80
CA THR A 76 10.47 2.97 -7.25
C THR A 76 10.70 1.48 -7.52
N PRO A 77 9.83 0.79 -8.26
CA PRO A 77 10.09 -0.59 -8.67
C PRO A 77 11.37 -0.67 -9.54
N PRO A 78 12.13 -1.77 -9.48
CA PRO A 78 13.27 -1.99 -10.38
C PRO A 78 12.86 -1.87 -11.85
N GLN A 79 13.81 -1.50 -12.72
CA GLN A 79 13.53 -1.46 -14.16
C GLN A 79 13.14 -2.85 -14.67
N GLY A 80 12.13 -2.94 -15.54
CA GLY A 80 11.61 -4.22 -16.03
C GLY A 80 10.75 -4.99 -15.02
N TYR A 81 10.54 -4.46 -13.81
CA TYR A 81 9.69 -5.09 -12.80
C TYR A 81 8.20 -4.94 -13.16
N ALA A 82 7.66 -5.93 -13.87
CA ALA A 82 6.27 -5.98 -14.33
C ALA A 82 5.44 -6.97 -13.50
N ARG A 83 5.19 -6.63 -12.24
CA ARG A 83 4.32 -7.42 -11.35
C ARG A 83 3.07 -6.59 -10.98
N PRO A 84 1.96 -6.71 -11.72
CA PRO A 84 0.75 -5.97 -11.41
C PRO A 84 0.13 -6.46 -10.11
N GLY A 85 -0.28 -5.54 -9.23
CA GLY A 85 -1.06 -5.87 -8.05
C GLY A 85 -2.56 -5.97 -8.34
N THR A 86 -3.28 -6.54 -7.37
CA THR A 86 -4.75 -6.56 -7.38
C THR A 86 -5.34 -5.16 -7.31
N ARG A 87 -6.40 -4.92 -8.08
CA ARG A 87 -7.10 -3.63 -8.04
C ARG A 87 -7.71 -3.36 -6.65
N PRO A 88 -7.40 -2.21 -6.02
CA PRO A 88 -7.99 -1.87 -4.74
C PRO A 88 -9.46 -1.46 -4.87
N GLY A 89 -10.27 -1.72 -3.85
CA GLY A 89 -11.70 -1.42 -3.90
C GLY A 89 -12.46 -1.66 -2.60
N ALA A 90 -13.80 -1.71 -2.72
CA ALA A 90 -14.68 -2.18 -1.64
C ALA A 90 -14.45 -3.66 -1.35
N VAL A 91 -14.51 -4.04 -0.08
CA VAL A 91 -14.41 -5.44 0.36
C VAL A 91 -15.62 -6.22 -0.19
N PRO A 92 -15.40 -7.31 -0.95
CA PRO A 92 -16.49 -8.17 -1.41
C PRO A 92 -17.26 -8.79 -0.24
N VAL A 93 -18.57 -9.00 -0.41
CA VAL A 93 -19.44 -9.53 0.66
C VAL A 93 -19.21 -11.01 0.97
N ASP A 94 -18.50 -11.72 0.09
CA ASP A 94 -18.11 -13.13 0.20
C ASP A 94 -16.70 -13.33 0.75
N VAL A 95 -16.02 -12.24 1.12
CA VAL A 95 -14.73 -12.26 1.82
C VAL A 95 -14.98 -11.92 3.28
N GLU A 96 -14.83 -12.91 4.17
CA GLU A 96 -14.88 -12.75 5.62
C GLU A 96 -13.44 -12.71 6.15
N PRO A 97 -12.84 -11.52 6.32
CA PRO A 97 -11.45 -11.42 6.69
C PRO A 97 -11.23 -11.83 8.15
N VAL A 98 -10.13 -12.53 8.37
CA VAL A 98 -9.68 -13.01 9.69
C VAL A 98 -8.36 -12.37 10.11
N ALA A 99 -7.66 -11.71 9.18
CA ALA A 99 -6.43 -10.96 9.43
C ALA A 99 -6.33 -9.75 8.49
N VAL A 100 -5.41 -8.85 8.82
CA VAL A 100 -4.97 -7.74 7.97
C VAL A 100 -3.48 -7.93 7.70
N VAL A 101 -3.02 -7.67 6.48
CA VAL A 101 -1.60 -7.52 6.18
C VAL A 101 -1.34 -6.09 5.75
N GLN A 102 -0.51 -5.39 6.50
CA GLN A 102 -0.04 -4.05 6.18
C GLN A 102 1.33 -4.14 5.51
N CYS A 103 1.48 -3.51 4.35
CA CYS A 103 2.77 -3.33 3.71
C CYS A 103 3.41 -2.06 4.24
N LEU A 104 4.60 -2.17 4.81
CA LEU A 104 5.34 -1.06 5.38
C LEU A 104 6.56 -0.76 4.52
N GLY A 105 6.64 0.47 4.01
CA GLY A 105 7.81 0.96 3.31
C GLY A 105 8.91 1.39 4.29
N PRO A 106 10.10 1.76 3.79
CA PRO A 106 11.21 2.24 4.63
C PRO A 106 10.86 3.52 5.42
N PHE A 107 9.86 4.28 4.96
CA PHE A 107 9.38 5.50 5.63
C PHE A 107 8.39 5.22 6.76
N ASP A 108 7.76 4.04 6.78
CA ASP A 108 6.78 3.65 7.79
C ASP A 108 7.43 2.93 8.97
N LEU A 109 8.66 2.43 8.78
CA LEU A 109 9.41 1.81 9.87
C LEU A 109 9.78 2.88 10.89
N PRO A 110 9.65 2.59 12.20
CA PRO A 110 10.12 3.51 13.22
C PRO A 110 11.58 3.79 12.91
N VAL A 111 11.89 5.06 12.63
CA VAL A 111 13.26 5.52 12.52
C VAL A 111 13.84 5.29 13.91
N THR A 112 14.44 4.12 14.08
CA THR A 112 15.26 3.83 15.24
C THR A 112 16.36 4.86 15.10
N MET A 113 16.28 5.92 15.91
CA MET A 113 17.35 6.90 15.96
C MET A 113 18.59 6.10 16.31
N ALA A 114 19.40 5.80 15.30
CA ALA A 114 20.66 5.12 15.50
C ALA A 114 21.36 5.93 16.58
N GLY A 115 21.73 5.26 17.68
CA GLY A 115 22.46 5.91 18.76
C GLY A 115 23.60 6.74 18.17
N PRO A 116 24.00 7.85 18.82
CA PRO A 116 24.91 8.83 18.26
C PRO A 116 26.06 8.13 17.54
N GLN A 117 26.09 8.24 16.21
CA GLN A 117 27.13 7.64 15.39
C GLN A 117 28.47 8.08 15.97
N PRO A 118 29.46 7.18 16.13
CA PRO A 118 30.78 7.58 16.59
C PRO A 118 31.23 8.75 15.72
N ARG A 119 31.63 9.86 16.36
CA ARG A 119 31.99 11.11 15.67
C ARG A 119 32.91 10.75 14.51
N GLN A 120 32.36 10.85 13.29
CA GLN A 120 33.20 10.71 12.12
C GLN A 120 34.14 11.91 12.15
N THR A 121 35.42 11.64 12.34
CA THR A 121 36.47 12.64 12.19
C THR A 121 36.44 13.03 10.72
N LEU A 122 35.76 14.13 10.40
CA LEU A 122 35.85 14.76 9.09
C LEU A 122 37.34 14.88 8.76
N PRO A 123 37.80 14.32 7.62
CA PRO A 123 39.14 14.60 7.14
C PRO A 123 39.31 16.12 7.13
N THR A 124 40.28 16.62 7.89
CA THR A 124 40.63 18.03 7.86
C THR A 124 40.96 18.38 6.42
N LEU A 125 40.06 19.07 5.75
CA LEU A 125 40.33 19.61 4.43
C LEU A 125 41.51 20.56 4.60
N ALA A 126 42.62 20.25 3.93
CA ALA A 126 43.70 21.20 3.80
C ALA A 126 43.12 22.52 3.26
N PRO A 127 43.55 23.69 3.75
CA PRO A 127 43.03 24.97 3.31
C PRO A 127 43.15 25.05 1.79
N SER A 128 42.00 25.00 1.12
CA SER A 128 41.91 25.12 -0.32
C SER A 128 42.33 26.54 -0.70
N ALA A 129 43.23 26.67 -1.67
CA ALA A 129 43.80 27.93 -2.16
C ALA A 129 42.79 28.82 -2.92
N ALA A 130 41.49 28.72 -2.59
CA ALA A 130 40.39 29.44 -3.21
C ALA A 130 40.20 30.87 -2.67
N ASP A 131 41.04 31.33 -1.74
CA ASP A 131 41.02 32.71 -1.22
C ASP A 131 41.66 33.73 -2.20
N ARG A 132 41.48 33.52 -3.50
CA ARG A 132 41.70 34.56 -4.51
C ARG A 132 40.38 35.28 -4.73
N VAL A 133 40.18 36.33 -3.93
CA VAL A 133 39.21 37.39 -4.19
C VAL A 133 39.51 37.97 -5.58
N VAL A 134 38.70 37.59 -6.57
CA VAL A 134 38.67 38.28 -7.87
C VAL A 134 37.74 39.49 -7.69
N PRO A 135 38.22 40.73 -7.89
CA PRO A 135 37.37 41.91 -7.78
C PRO A 135 36.27 41.87 -8.84
N ALA A 136 35.05 42.19 -8.42
CA ALA A 136 33.89 42.31 -9.29
C ALA A 136 34.11 43.44 -10.30
N PRO A 137 34.01 43.18 -11.62
CA PRO A 137 33.91 44.26 -12.59
C PRO A 137 32.49 44.84 -12.56
N ASP A 138 32.39 46.12 -12.19
CA ASP A 138 31.21 46.94 -12.46
C ASP A 138 31.04 47.06 -13.98
N ALA A 139 30.08 46.34 -14.55
CA ALA A 139 29.67 46.52 -15.94
C ALA A 139 28.14 46.41 -16.03
N GLU A 140 27.50 47.57 -16.15
CA GLU A 140 26.15 47.72 -16.68
C GLU A 140 26.07 47.03 -18.04
N LEU A 141 25.30 45.95 -18.13
CA LEU A 141 25.03 45.28 -19.41
C LEU A 141 23.68 45.77 -19.97
N PRO A 142 23.62 46.20 -21.24
CA PRO A 142 22.38 46.57 -21.89
C PRO A 142 21.47 45.35 -22.09
N LEU A 143 20.17 45.55 -21.89
CA LEU A 143 19.09 44.62 -22.24
C LEU A 143 19.09 44.36 -23.76
N VAL A 144 19.80 43.31 -24.18
CA VAL A 144 19.70 42.79 -25.55
C VAL A 144 18.51 41.82 -25.60
N VAL A 145 17.44 42.25 -26.26
CA VAL A 145 16.32 41.38 -26.65
C VAL A 145 16.81 40.48 -27.78
N GLY A 146 17.42 39.35 -27.42
CA GLY A 146 17.89 38.34 -28.36
C GLY A 146 16.73 37.44 -28.81
N THR A 147 16.51 37.37 -30.12
CA THR A 147 15.70 36.33 -30.76
C THR A 147 16.21 34.95 -30.33
N PRO A 148 15.35 34.02 -29.85
CA PRO A 148 15.80 32.69 -29.43
C PRO A 148 16.43 31.97 -30.63
N ALA A 149 17.73 31.66 -30.51
CA ALA A 149 18.41 30.79 -31.45
C ALA A 149 17.72 29.40 -31.44
N PRO A 150 17.73 28.67 -32.56
CA PRO A 150 17.30 27.27 -32.57
C PRO A 150 18.11 26.51 -31.54
N VAL A 151 17.47 26.06 -30.47
CA VAL A 151 18.09 25.20 -29.46
C VAL A 151 18.35 23.88 -30.18
N GLU A 152 19.61 23.62 -30.53
CA GLU A 152 20.03 22.28 -30.94
C GLU A 152 19.59 21.31 -29.84
N PRO A 153 18.90 20.20 -30.19
CA PRO A 153 18.51 19.22 -29.20
C PRO A 153 19.79 18.77 -28.50
N PRO A 154 19.87 18.84 -27.16
CA PRO A 154 21.06 18.43 -26.43
C PRO A 154 21.43 17.02 -26.89
N GLY A 155 22.64 16.87 -27.41
CA GLY A 155 23.10 15.64 -28.01
C GLY A 155 22.87 14.47 -27.06
N THR A 156 22.33 13.38 -27.61
CA THR A 156 22.06 12.11 -26.93
C THR A 156 23.36 11.56 -26.33
N SER A 157 23.71 12.05 -25.15
CA SER A 157 24.72 11.43 -24.33
C SER A 157 24.13 10.10 -23.91
N ALA A 158 24.77 9.00 -24.32
CA ALA A 158 24.40 7.67 -23.87
C ALA A 158 24.32 7.71 -22.33
N PRO A 159 23.21 7.26 -21.73
CA PRO A 159 23.10 7.24 -20.28
C PRO A 159 24.28 6.46 -19.72
N GLY A 160 25.06 7.09 -18.85
CA GLY A 160 26.12 6.39 -18.12
C GLY A 160 25.54 5.23 -17.31
N PRO A 161 26.37 4.27 -16.87
CA PRO A 161 25.92 3.19 -16.02
C PRO A 161 25.21 3.79 -14.79
N VAL A 162 23.92 3.48 -14.66
CA VAL A 162 23.14 3.88 -13.48
C VAL A 162 23.73 3.11 -12.30
N PRO A 163 24.06 3.76 -11.18
CA PRO A 163 24.54 3.05 -10.00
C PRO A 163 23.54 1.96 -9.60
N ASP A 164 24.04 0.82 -9.13
CA ASP A 164 23.22 -0.29 -8.65
C ASP A 164 22.18 0.25 -7.65
N GLN A 165 20.92 0.28 -8.08
CA GLN A 165 19.83 0.71 -7.21
C GLN A 165 19.62 -0.39 -6.17
N PRO A 166 19.55 -0.06 -4.87
CA PRO A 166 19.31 -1.07 -3.85
C PRO A 166 17.94 -1.72 -4.08
N ALA A 167 17.89 -3.04 -3.91
CA ALA A 167 16.64 -3.79 -4.00
C ALA A 167 15.57 -3.23 -3.05
N ALA A 168 14.36 -3.02 -3.56
CA ALA A 168 13.25 -2.52 -2.76
C ALA A 168 12.88 -3.54 -1.69
N THR A 169 12.94 -3.15 -0.41
CA THR A 169 12.54 -3.99 0.73
C THR A 169 11.32 -3.40 1.42
N VAL A 170 10.34 -4.26 1.69
CA VAL A 170 9.05 -3.94 2.33
C VAL A 170 8.86 -4.91 3.50
N VAL A 171 8.24 -4.47 4.58
CA VAL A 171 7.84 -5.36 5.68
C VAL A 171 6.35 -5.68 5.56
N GLU A 172 6.03 -6.97 5.52
CA GLU A 172 4.66 -7.48 5.66
C GLU A 172 4.35 -7.67 7.14
N ALA A 173 3.57 -6.76 7.71
CA ALA A 173 3.06 -6.89 9.07
C ALA A 173 1.68 -7.56 9.05
N GLU A 174 1.57 -8.76 9.62
CA GLU A 174 0.29 -9.44 9.85
C GLU A 174 -0.31 -8.91 11.15
N LEU A 175 -1.50 -8.33 11.06
CA LEU A 175 -2.26 -7.80 12.18
C LEU A 175 -3.51 -8.63 12.43
N ARG A 176 -3.86 -8.82 13.71
CA ARG A 176 -5.04 -9.55 14.16
C ARG A 176 -5.75 -8.82 15.29
N GLY A 177 -7.00 -9.20 15.55
CA GLY A 177 -7.85 -8.60 16.58
C GLY A 177 -9.30 -8.51 16.15
N ASP A 178 -10.06 -7.61 16.77
CA ASP A 178 -11.41 -7.28 16.32
C ASP A 178 -11.36 -6.42 15.05
N LEU A 179 -11.63 -7.03 13.89
CA LEU A 179 -11.64 -6.34 12.61
C LEU A 179 -12.91 -5.52 12.37
N GLY A 180 -13.97 -5.69 13.17
CA GLY A 180 -15.27 -5.04 12.99
C GLY A 180 -15.15 -3.52 12.84
N PRO A 181 -14.45 -2.80 13.74
CA PRO A 181 -14.24 -1.36 13.63
C PRO A 181 -13.49 -0.93 12.36
N LEU A 182 -12.50 -1.71 11.91
CA LEU A 182 -11.76 -1.41 10.68
C LEU A 182 -12.66 -1.60 9.44
N LEU A 183 -13.40 -2.70 9.36
CA LEU A 183 -14.33 -2.96 8.26
C LEU A 183 -15.43 -1.89 8.20
N ALA A 184 -15.96 -1.46 9.35
CA ALA A 184 -16.91 -0.37 9.42
C ALA A 184 -16.31 0.96 8.92
N ALA A 185 -15.05 1.24 9.23
CA ALA A 185 -14.35 2.42 8.74
C ALA A 185 -14.14 2.36 7.22
N LEU A 186 -13.69 1.21 6.68
CA LEU A 186 -13.48 1.00 5.24
C LEU A 186 -14.79 1.02 4.43
N ALA A 187 -15.91 0.63 5.04
CA ALA A 187 -17.23 0.66 4.40
C ALA A 187 -17.82 2.08 4.25
N ARG A 188 -17.19 3.11 4.84
CA ARG A 188 -17.65 4.50 4.70
C ARG A 188 -17.56 4.94 3.24
N PRO A 189 -18.57 5.64 2.69
CA PRO A 189 -18.46 6.22 1.36
C PRO A 189 -17.35 7.28 1.31
N SER A 190 -16.65 7.36 0.18
CA SER A 190 -15.78 8.51 -0.12
C SER A 190 -16.62 9.70 -0.57
N HIS A 191 -16.16 10.91 -0.27
CA HIS A 191 -16.78 12.12 -0.81
C HIS A 191 -16.37 12.33 -2.26
N ARG A 192 -17.25 12.95 -3.04
CA ARG A 192 -16.92 13.43 -4.38
C ARG A 192 -16.55 14.90 -4.37
N PRO A 193 -15.56 15.33 -5.18
CA PRO A 193 -15.37 16.73 -5.46
C PRO A 193 -16.59 17.32 -6.15
N ALA A 194 -17.03 18.50 -5.68
CA ALA A 194 -17.95 19.31 -6.45
C ALA A 194 -17.24 19.84 -7.72
N PRO A 195 -17.97 20.07 -8.83
CA PRO A 195 -17.37 20.66 -10.03
C PRO A 195 -16.65 21.99 -9.72
N GLY A 196 -15.38 22.10 -10.12
CA GLY A 196 -14.56 23.30 -9.91
C GLY A 196 -14.05 23.51 -8.48
N GLN A 197 -14.26 22.56 -7.56
CA GLN A 197 -13.73 22.64 -6.20
C GLN A 197 -12.19 22.60 -6.21
N PRO A 198 -11.50 23.64 -5.71
CA PRO A 198 -10.06 23.60 -5.60
C PRO A 198 -9.64 22.67 -4.45
N CYS A 199 -8.57 21.92 -4.66
CA CYS A 199 -7.94 21.09 -3.64
C CYS A 199 -6.50 21.53 -3.43
N PRO A 200 -5.99 21.52 -2.19
CA PRO A 200 -4.59 21.82 -1.94
C PRO A 200 -3.71 20.76 -2.60
N ALA A 201 -2.62 21.20 -3.22
CA ALA A 201 -1.61 20.31 -3.83
C ALA A 201 -0.68 19.71 -2.75
N ILE A 202 -1.28 19.00 -1.79
CA ILE A 202 -0.58 18.33 -0.69
C ILE A 202 -0.69 16.82 -0.92
N TRP A 203 0.39 16.11 -0.63
CA TRP A 203 0.42 14.66 -0.67
C TRP A 203 0.20 14.08 0.73
N GLN A 204 -0.63 13.05 0.83
CA GLN A 204 -0.82 12.25 2.05
C GLN A 204 -0.57 10.78 1.72
N SER A 205 0.35 10.14 2.46
CA SER A 205 0.51 8.69 2.39
C SER A 205 -0.73 7.98 2.91
N GLN A 206 -1.18 6.97 2.18
CA GLN A 206 -2.25 6.08 2.63
C GLN A 206 -1.63 4.72 2.99
N PRO A 207 -1.98 4.12 4.14
CA PRO A 207 -1.50 2.79 4.47
C PRO A 207 -1.89 1.78 3.37
N VAL A 208 -1.00 0.91 2.96
CA VAL A 208 -1.35 -0.18 2.04
C VAL A 208 -1.73 -1.40 2.87
N ILE A 209 -3.02 -1.75 2.87
CA ILE A 209 -3.52 -2.91 3.59
C ILE A 209 -4.21 -3.91 2.67
N PHE A 210 -4.06 -5.18 3.03
CA PHE A 210 -4.79 -6.31 2.49
C PHE A 210 -5.63 -6.94 3.59
N LEU A 211 -6.88 -7.26 3.30
CA LEU A 211 -7.71 -8.08 4.18
C LEU A 211 -7.59 -9.53 3.73
N VAL A 212 -7.27 -10.42 4.66
CA VAL A 212 -6.99 -11.83 4.36
C VAL A 212 -8.04 -12.72 5.03
N ASP A 213 -8.67 -13.62 4.26
CA ASP A 213 -9.67 -14.56 4.77
C ASP A 213 -9.05 -15.88 5.29
N ALA A 214 -9.91 -16.79 5.75
CA ALA A 214 -9.49 -18.07 6.31
C ALA A 214 -8.88 -19.01 5.25
N GLU A 215 -9.22 -18.82 3.98
CA GLU A 215 -8.67 -19.55 2.84
C GLU A 215 -7.31 -18.98 2.38
N GLY A 216 -6.88 -17.85 2.93
CA GLY A 216 -5.64 -17.17 2.57
C GLY A 216 -5.77 -16.29 1.32
N ARG A 217 -6.98 -16.06 0.82
CA ARG A 217 -7.23 -15.09 -0.25
C ARG A 217 -7.10 -13.69 0.32
N ALA A 218 -6.66 -12.74 -0.51
CA ALA A 218 -6.47 -11.36 -0.09
C ALA A 218 -7.22 -10.38 -0.97
N VAL A 219 -7.73 -9.31 -0.36
CA VAL A 219 -8.30 -8.16 -1.07
C VAL A 219 -7.58 -6.89 -0.65
N ARG A 220 -7.13 -6.09 -1.62
CA ARG A 220 -6.55 -4.77 -1.33
C ARG A 220 -7.67 -3.77 -1.06
N ALA A 221 -7.83 -3.34 0.18
CA ALA A 221 -8.89 -2.41 0.53
C ALA A 221 -8.53 -0.99 0.05
N ARG A 222 -9.53 -0.27 -0.49
CA ARG A 222 -9.42 1.17 -0.74
C ARG A 222 -9.87 1.94 0.49
N TRP A 223 -9.06 2.90 0.93
CA TRP A 223 -9.47 3.80 2.00
C TRP A 223 -10.51 4.81 1.52
N PRO A 224 -11.52 5.13 2.34
CA PRO A 224 -12.43 6.21 2.04
C PRO A 224 -11.75 7.56 2.20
N THR A 225 -11.99 8.42 1.22
CA THR A 225 -11.36 9.74 1.13
C THR A 225 -12.39 10.87 1.14
N ASP A 226 -11.93 12.07 1.45
CA ASP A 226 -12.68 13.29 1.22
C ASP A 226 -12.71 13.69 -0.27
N ALA A 227 -13.29 14.85 -0.54
CA ALA A 227 -13.47 15.38 -1.89
C ALA A 227 -12.14 15.68 -2.60
N CYS A 228 -11.05 15.84 -1.85
CA CYS A 228 -9.72 16.13 -2.33
C CYS A 228 -8.80 14.90 -2.36
N GLY A 229 -9.30 13.72 -2.01
CA GLY A 229 -8.54 12.48 -2.00
C GLY A 229 -7.75 12.23 -0.72
N PHE A 230 -7.91 13.06 0.31
CA PHE A 230 -7.33 12.82 1.62
C PHE A 230 -8.14 11.80 2.40
N LEU A 231 -7.49 11.05 3.28
CA LEU A 231 -8.18 10.11 4.16
C LEU A 231 -9.25 10.82 5.00
N LEU A 232 -10.43 10.21 5.12
CA LEU A 232 -11.43 10.70 6.05
C LEU A 232 -10.89 10.65 7.49
N ASP A 233 -11.28 11.64 8.30
CA ASP A 233 -10.81 11.71 9.70
C ASP A 233 -11.12 10.42 10.47
N GLY A 234 -10.12 10.00 11.25
CA GLY A 234 -10.15 8.82 12.10
C GLY A 234 -10.20 7.48 11.36
N VAL A 235 -10.15 7.43 10.02
CA VAL A 235 -10.36 6.18 9.29
C VAL A 235 -9.28 5.13 9.57
N THR A 236 -8.04 5.56 9.88
CA THR A 236 -6.93 4.66 10.18
C THR A 236 -6.86 4.23 11.64
N ARG A 237 -7.56 4.92 12.56
CA ARG A 237 -7.48 4.64 14.01
C ARG A 237 -7.80 3.18 14.38
N PRO A 238 -8.77 2.49 13.75
CA PRO A 238 -9.00 1.07 14.01
C PRO A 238 -7.81 0.16 13.67
N LEU A 239 -6.96 0.55 12.70
CA LEU A 239 -5.79 -0.22 12.32
C LEU A 239 -4.76 -0.24 13.46
N ASP A 240 -4.56 0.90 14.14
CA ASP A 240 -3.65 1.05 15.27
C ASP A 240 -4.06 0.22 16.50
N ALA A 241 -5.33 -0.21 16.56
CA ALA A 241 -5.86 -1.03 17.64
C ALA A 241 -5.62 -2.54 17.41
N LEU A 242 -5.16 -2.94 16.22
CA LEU A 242 -4.84 -4.33 15.91
C LEU A 242 -3.45 -4.69 16.43
N GLU A 243 -3.30 -5.95 16.84
CA GLU A 243 -2.02 -6.48 17.31
C GLU A 243 -1.21 -6.99 16.12
N VAL A 244 0.04 -6.54 16.01
CA VAL A 244 1.01 -7.12 15.07
C VAL A 244 1.45 -8.49 15.60
N VAL A 245 1.06 -9.56 14.92
CA VAL A 245 1.37 -10.94 15.34
C VAL A 245 2.57 -11.52 14.61
N ARG A 246 2.94 -10.95 13.46
CA ARG A 246 4.09 -11.38 12.65
C ARG A 246 4.56 -10.24 11.76
N GLU A 247 5.87 -10.15 11.58
CA GLU A 247 6.49 -9.29 10.56
C GLU A 247 7.39 -10.13 9.66
N THR A 248 7.30 -9.92 8.35
CA THR A 248 8.11 -10.63 7.36
C THR A 248 8.74 -9.64 6.38
N PRO A 249 10.07 -9.46 6.38
CA PRO A 249 10.74 -8.69 5.34
C PRO A 249 10.61 -9.38 3.98
N ARG A 250 10.30 -8.59 2.95
CA ARG A 250 10.22 -8.98 1.54
C ARG A 250 11.11 -8.08 0.74
N THR A 251 11.94 -8.66 -0.11
CA THR A 251 12.81 -7.92 -1.02
C THR A 251 12.43 -8.26 -2.44
N ALA A 252 12.24 -7.23 -3.27
CA ALA A 252 12.07 -7.44 -4.70
C ALA A 252 13.35 -8.06 -5.27
N PRO A 253 13.26 -9.09 -6.14
CA PRO A 253 14.45 -9.62 -6.81
C PRO A 253 15.12 -8.52 -7.62
N ASP A 254 16.46 -8.58 -7.70
CA ASP A 254 17.23 -7.80 -8.65
C ASP A 254 16.79 -8.18 -10.08
N ALA A 255 16.66 -7.17 -10.94
CA ALA A 255 16.20 -7.32 -12.33
C ALA A 255 17.30 -7.89 -13.26
#